data_AF-A0A963VQP6-F1
#
_entry.id   AF-A0A963VQP6-F1
#
_cell.length_a   1.000
_cell.length_b   1.000
_cell.length_c   1.000
_cell.angle_alpha   90.00
_cell.angle_beta   90.00
_cell.angle_gamma   90.00
#
_symmetry.space_group_name_H-M   'P 1'
#
loop_
_entity.id
_entity.type
_entity.pdbx_description
1 polymer ?
#
loop_
_entity_poly.entity_id
_entity_poly.type
_entity_poly.pdbx_seq_one_letter_code
_entity_poly.pdbx_strand_id
1 'polypeptide(L)'
;MSSNPTTFQGESGGQPGPDWDDSASLLKRESGGVAFNFQTIRRGTFAELITFVMNLPEAEQGDYAIQKSGDRRFEIGEIRSLHRREDFPRG
;
A
#
# COMPACT_ATOMS: atom_id res chain seq x y z
N MET A 1 -27.76 27.30 -18.85
CA MET A 1 -26.53 27.57 -18.06
C MET A 1 -26.33 26.37 -17.16
N SER A 2 -25.23 25.63 -17.35
CA SER A 2 -25.01 24.32 -16.73
C SER A 2 -24.44 24.49 -15.33
N SER A 3 -25.15 23.99 -14.32
CA SER A 3 -24.68 23.94 -12.93
C SER A 3 -23.65 22.82 -12.81
N ASN A 4 -22.37 23.16 -12.85
CA ASN A 4 -21.30 22.20 -12.50
C ASN A 4 -21.31 22.04 -10.97
N PRO A 5 -21.54 20.82 -10.44
CA PRO A 5 -21.37 20.56 -9.02
C PRO A 5 -19.88 20.65 -8.69
N THR A 6 -19.56 21.45 -7.68
CA THR A 6 -18.21 21.65 -7.14
C THR A 6 -17.61 20.30 -6.75
N THR A 7 -16.76 19.75 -7.62
CA THR A 7 -15.89 18.62 -7.28
C THR A 7 -14.86 19.15 -6.30
N PHE A 8 -14.76 18.46 -5.17
CA PHE A 8 -13.88 18.69 -4.02
C PHE A 8 -12.64 19.53 -4.30
N GLN A 9 -12.54 20.61 -3.53
CA GLN A 9 -11.35 21.42 -3.31
C GLN A 9 -10.23 20.51 -2.76
N GLY A 10 -9.25 20.22 -3.59
CA GLY A 10 -8.00 19.56 -3.25
C GLY A 10 -6.85 20.35 -3.86
N GLU A 11 -6.65 21.57 -3.37
CA GLU A 11 -5.45 22.34 -3.66
C GLU A 11 -4.29 21.69 -2.91
N SER A 12 -3.60 20.77 -3.57
CA SER A 12 -2.28 20.28 -3.18
C SER A 12 -1.44 20.20 -4.45
N GLY A 13 -0.51 21.14 -4.61
CA GLY A 13 0.51 21.13 -5.66
C GLY A 13 1.55 20.02 -5.42
N GLY A 14 1.11 18.77 -5.37
CA GLY A 14 1.94 17.57 -5.35
C GLY A 14 1.34 16.58 -6.35
N GLN A 15 2.19 15.85 -7.07
CA GLN A 15 1.81 14.93 -8.14
C GLN A 15 0.70 13.95 -7.70
N PRO A 16 -0.08 13.36 -8.64
CA PRO A 16 -1.05 12.29 -8.35
C PRO A 16 -0.33 10.98 -7.95
N GLY A 17 0.36 11.00 -6.82
CA GLY A 17 1.02 9.88 -6.16
C GLY A 17 0.08 9.24 -5.13
N PRO A 18 0.31 7.97 -4.77
CA PRO A 18 -0.37 7.36 -3.65
C PRO A 18 0.01 8.10 -2.36
N ASP A 19 -0.95 8.25 -1.46
CA ASP A 19 -0.70 8.83 -0.16
C ASP A 19 0.18 7.86 0.67
N TRP A 20 1.47 8.20 0.78
CA TRP A 20 2.52 7.37 1.38
C TRP A 20 2.43 7.31 2.91
N ASP A 21 1.93 8.38 3.53
CA ASP A 21 1.76 8.52 4.99
C ASP A 21 0.43 7.92 5.48
N ASP A 22 -0.49 7.60 4.57
CA ASP A 22 -1.77 7.00 4.93
C ASP A 22 -1.64 5.68 5.70
N SER A 23 -2.60 5.47 6.60
CA SER A 23 -2.70 4.29 7.44
C SER A 23 -2.93 3.02 6.61
N ALA A 24 -2.03 2.06 6.77
CA ALA A 24 -2.07 0.77 6.10
C ALA A 24 -1.85 -0.40 7.07
N SER A 25 -2.25 -1.58 6.62
CA SER A 25 -2.14 -2.84 7.35
C SER A 25 -1.35 -3.85 6.53
N LEU A 26 -0.33 -4.46 7.13
CA LEU A 26 0.42 -5.55 6.55
C LEU A 26 -0.30 -6.86 6.85
N LEU A 27 -0.67 -7.54 5.78
CA LEU A 27 -1.28 -8.84 5.77
C LEU A 27 -0.21 -9.89 5.48
N LYS A 28 -0.15 -10.95 6.27
CA LYS A 28 0.63 -12.15 5.98
C LYS A 28 -0.32 -13.27 5.58
N ARG A 29 0.02 -14.02 4.53
CA ARG A 29 -0.71 -15.22 4.14
C ARG A 29 -0.39 -16.33 5.13
N GLU A 30 -1.44 -16.93 5.67
CA GLU A 30 -1.29 -18.02 6.64
C GLU A 30 -0.94 -19.30 5.87
N SER A 31 0.15 -19.97 6.24
CA SER A 31 0.65 -21.17 5.53
C SER A 31 -0.02 -22.48 6.03
N GLY A 32 -1.05 -22.40 6.88
CA GLY A 32 -1.52 -23.51 7.70
C GLY A 32 -2.96 -24.03 7.50
N GLY A 33 -3.72 -23.57 6.50
CA GLY A 33 -5.13 -23.97 6.39
C GLY A 33 -5.68 -24.07 4.96
N VAL A 34 -6.71 -24.92 4.79
CA VAL A 34 -7.46 -25.14 3.53
C VAL A 34 -8.10 -23.86 2.98
N ALA A 35 -8.07 -22.75 3.73
CA ALA A 35 -8.54 -21.44 3.33
C ALA A 35 -7.36 -20.44 3.20
N PHE A 36 -7.29 -19.74 2.07
CA PHE A 36 -6.34 -18.65 1.80
C PHE A 36 -6.66 -17.42 2.66
N ASN A 37 -6.42 -17.53 3.96
CA ASN A 37 -6.69 -16.46 4.91
C ASN A 37 -5.48 -15.54 5.03
N PHE A 38 -5.75 -14.24 5.01
CA PHE A 38 -4.76 -13.21 5.28
C PHE A 38 -4.97 -12.70 6.70
N GLN A 39 -3.90 -12.70 7.49
CA GLN A 39 -3.92 -12.15 8.84
C GLN A 39 -3.18 -10.83 8.86
N THR A 40 -3.79 -9.79 9.44
CA THR A 40 -3.09 -8.54 9.73
C THR A 40 -2.05 -8.77 10.82
N ILE A 41 -0.77 -8.65 10.46
CA ILE A 41 0.36 -8.85 11.39
C ILE A 41 0.99 -7.54 11.86
N ARG A 42 0.76 -6.43 11.15
CA ARG A 42 1.30 -5.11 11.49
C ARG A 42 0.43 -4.00 10.91
N ARG A 43 0.43 -2.84 11.55
CA ARG A 43 -0.13 -1.58 11.05
C ARG A 43 0.95 -0.51 11.04
N GLY A 44 0.89 0.42 10.10
CA GLY A 44 1.86 1.51 9.94
C GLY A 44 1.49 2.36 8.74
N THR A 45 2.37 3.28 8.33
CA THR A 45 2.16 4.04 7.09
C THR A 45 2.40 3.17 5.86
N PHE A 46 1.81 3.53 4.73
CA PHE A 46 1.95 2.77 3.49
C PHE A 46 3.42 2.64 3.06
N ALA A 47 4.19 3.73 3.14
CA ALA A 47 5.62 3.72 2.85
C ALA A 47 6.43 2.82 3.79
N GLU A 48 6.20 2.89 5.10
CA GLU A 48 6.90 2.04 6.08
C GLU A 48 6.67 0.56 5.79
N LEU A 49 5.43 0.18 5.45
CA LEU A 49 5.10 -1.21 5.16
C LEU A 49 5.73 -1.67 3.84
N ILE A 50 5.76 -0.83 2.80
CA ILE A 50 6.44 -1.14 1.53
C ILE A 50 7.93 -1.38 1.79
N THR A 51 8.59 -0.46 2.50
CA THR A 51 10.00 -0.60 2.86
C THR A 51 10.24 -1.86 3.67
N PHE A 52 9.37 -2.16 4.63
CA PHE A 52 9.47 -3.39 5.42
C PHE A 52 9.42 -4.65 4.55
N VAL A 53 8.44 -4.75 3.64
CA VAL A 53 8.34 -5.90 2.72
C VAL A 53 9.55 -5.99 1.81
N MET A 54 10.07 -4.86 1.30
CA MET A 54 11.27 -4.83 0.45
C MET A 54 12.56 -5.19 1.18
N ASN A 55 12.59 -5.11 2.51
CA ASN A 55 13.71 -5.57 3.32
C ASN A 55 13.66 -7.07 3.64
N LEU A 56 12.53 -7.75 3.40
CA LEU A 56 12.41 -9.21 3.56
C LEU A 56 13.08 -9.96 2.39
N PRO A 57 13.51 -11.22 2.59
CA PRO A 57 14.03 -12.03 1.49
C PRO A 57 12.95 -12.27 0.43
N GLU A 58 13.34 -12.24 -0.84
CA GLU A 58 12.41 -12.31 -1.98
C GLU A 58 11.46 -13.52 -1.95
N ALA A 59 11.93 -14.65 -1.40
CA ALA A 59 11.14 -15.86 -1.23
C ALA A 59 9.94 -15.67 -0.27
N GLU A 60 10.09 -14.80 0.73
CA GLU A 60 9.04 -14.53 1.72
C GLU A 60 8.16 -13.34 1.31
N GLN A 61 8.67 -12.40 0.52
CA GLN A 61 7.95 -11.20 0.10
C GLN A 61 6.57 -11.49 -0.52
N GLY A 62 6.45 -12.59 -1.28
CA GLY A 62 5.18 -12.99 -1.91
C GLY A 62 4.11 -13.51 -0.95
N ASP A 63 4.48 -13.76 0.30
CA ASP A 63 3.56 -14.13 1.38
C ASP A 63 2.89 -12.89 2.01
N TYR A 64 3.37 -11.69 1.69
CA TYR A 64 2.90 -10.44 2.26
C TYR A 64 2.07 -9.62 1.26
N ALA A 65 1.05 -8.97 1.78
CA ALA A 65 0.24 -7.99 1.06
C ALA A 65 -0.02 -6.78 1.95
N ILE A 66 -0.17 -5.59 1.36
CA ILE A 66 -0.45 -4.37 2.10
C ILE A 66 -1.87 -3.93 1.77
N GLN A 67 -2.70 -3.71 2.79
CA GLN A 67 -4.03 -3.16 2.63
C GLN A 67 -4.06 -1.73 3.15
N LYS A 68 -4.26 -0.77 2.25
CA LYS A 68 -4.42 0.64 2.59
C LYS A 68 -5.85 0.88 3.10
N SER A 69 -6.01 1.66 4.17
CA SER A 69 -7.29 1.83 4.84
C SER A 69 -8.30 2.51 3.91
N GLY A 70 -9.43 1.84 3.64
CA GLY A 70 -10.47 2.36 2.72
C GLY A 70 -10.16 2.22 1.24
N ASP A 71 -9.04 1.59 0.87
CA ASP A 71 -8.63 1.36 -0.52
C ASP A 71 -8.47 -0.15 -0.81
N ARG A 72 -7.71 -0.48 -1.84
CA ARG A 72 -7.43 -1.86 -2.27
C ARG A 72 -6.25 -2.48 -1.52
N ARG A 73 -6.10 -3.78 -1.76
CA ARG A 73 -4.94 -4.57 -1.34
C ARG A 73 -3.88 -4.50 -2.45
N PHE A 74 -2.64 -4.31 -2.06
CA PHE A 74 -1.45 -4.31 -2.90
C PHE A 74 -0.66 -5.60 -2.64
N GLU A 75 -0.41 -6.35 -3.70
CA GLU A 75 0.42 -7.56 -3.65
C GLU A 75 1.87 -7.26 -4.03
N ILE A 76 2.75 -8.25 -3.88
CA ILE A 76 4.19 -8.04 -4.04
C ILE A 76 4.62 -7.42 -5.38
N GLY A 77 3.94 -7.75 -6.48
CA GLY A 77 4.23 -7.17 -7.80
C GLY A 77 4.01 -5.65 -7.84
N GLU A 78 2.93 -5.19 -7.20
CA GLU A 78 2.63 -3.77 -7.07
C GLU A 78 3.54 -3.09 -6.07
N ILE A 79 3.78 -3.71 -4.91
CA ILE A 79 4.69 -3.20 -3.87
C ILE A 79 6.09 -2.93 -4.46
N ARG A 80 6.62 -3.87 -5.25
CA ARG A 80 7.91 -3.71 -5.95
C ARG A 80 7.89 -2.55 -6.95
N SER A 81 6.78 -2.39 -7.66
CA SER A 81 6.61 -1.32 -8.65
C SER A 81 6.51 0.04 -7.98
N LEU A 82 5.81 0.13 -6.83
CA LEU A 82 5.67 1.33 -6.02
C LEU A 82 7.00 1.74 -5.38
N HIS A 83 7.76 0.80 -4.81
CA HIS A 83 9.07 1.06 -4.24
C HIS A 83 10.08 1.61 -5.27
N ARG A 84 9.92 1.25 -6.55
CA ARG A 84 10.76 1.75 -7.65
C ARG A 84 10.35 3.12 -8.17
N ARG A 85 9.23 3.68 -7.74
CA ARG A 85 8.82 5.03 -8.16
C ARG A 85 9.84 6.07 -7.71
N GLU A 86 9.99 7.10 -8.53
CA GLU A 86 10.81 8.28 -8.21
C GLU A 86 10.25 9.06 -7.01
N ASP A 87 8.93 9.04 -6.85
CA ASP A 87 8.17 9.72 -5.79
C ASP A 87 8.14 8.94 -4.46
N PHE A 88 8.72 7.74 -4.40
CA PHE A 88 8.71 6.93 -3.17
C PHE A 88 9.62 7.55 -2.10
N PRO A 89 9.14 7.73 -0.86
CA PRO A 89 9.96 8.29 0.22
C PRO A 89 11.07 7.31 0.63
N ARG A 90 12.32 7.67 0.36
CA ARG A 90 13.53 6.95 0.75
C ARG A 90 14.15 7.63 1.98
N GLY A 91 13.48 7.52 3.12
CA GLY A 91 13.93 8.05 4.42
C GLY A 91 14.68 7.03 5.23
#